data_AF-A0A0K3CP96-F1
#
_entry.id   AF-A0A0K3CP96-F1
#
_cell.length_a   1.000
_cell.length_b   1.000
_cell.length_c   1.000
_cell.angle_alpha   90.00
_cell.angle_beta   90.00
_cell.angle_gamma   90.00
#
_symmetry.space_group_name_H-M   'P 1'
#
loop_
_entity.id
_entity.type
_entity.pdbx_description
1 polymer ?
#
loop_
_entity_poly.entity_id
_entity_poly.type
_entity_poly.pdbx_seq_one_letter_code
_entity_poly.pdbx_strand_id
1 'polypeptide(L)'
;MKATKACKKRAAECIKKPLVGHFCRSLGRDGVALFFQRCDDQLQPRGSPHLPRRCRQDVHRIISHAKVVATERAEKAAAGSEGVEQIQLVPASPDQTITFEIPDGPPPKNLEITGDGAKELDPQLVRDFLQKQWDIFQAFLKNLKAALSEKSLDKVNKVLGRMSVEEAEIVVEQLQEAGILSFETPGIVDQTGKSSKNPTVTVPVPPKDGASGSVPVQQTEVLNLEDSLD
;
A
#
# COMPACT_ATOMS: atom_id res chain seq x y z
N MET A 1 15.51 22.15 8.41
CA MET A 1 16.83 21.94 9.05
C MET A 1 17.88 22.86 8.43
N LYS A 2 18.48 23.77 9.20
CA LYS A 2 19.54 24.67 8.69
C LYS A 2 20.83 23.86 8.50
N ALA A 3 21.23 23.63 7.24
CA ALA A 3 22.46 22.91 6.93
C ALA A 3 23.68 23.69 7.43
N THR A 4 24.28 23.25 8.53
CA THR A 4 25.51 23.83 9.09
C THR A 4 26.67 23.70 8.10
N LYS A 5 27.63 24.62 8.14
CA LYS A 5 28.82 24.63 7.25
C LYS A 5 29.61 23.31 7.32
N ALA A 6 29.63 22.67 8.49
CA ALA A 6 30.23 21.37 8.72
C ALA A 6 29.54 20.24 7.93
N CYS A 7 28.20 20.21 7.91
CA CYS A 7 27.44 19.22 7.13
C CYS A 7 27.70 19.36 5.63
N LYS A 8 27.84 20.59 5.11
CA LYS A 8 28.17 20.83 3.70
C LYS A 8 29.57 20.34 3.33
N LYS A 9 30.56 20.56 4.21
CA LYS A 9 31.93 20.05 4.00
C LYS A 9 31.96 18.52 4.00
N ARG A 10 31.30 17.89 4.97
CA ARG A 10 31.18 16.42 5.04
C ARG A 10 30.46 15.84 3.82
N ALA A 11 29.37 16.46 3.37
CA ALA A 11 28.68 16.04 2.15
C ALA A 11 29.58 16.12 0.91
N ALA A 12 30.35 17.20 0.76
CA ALA A 12 31.30 17.33 -0.35
C ALA A 12 32.40 16.25 -0.31
N GLU A 13 32.91 15.89 0.86
CA GLU A 13 33.89 14.80 1.00
C GLU A 13 33.27 13.43 0.69
N CYS A 14 32.04 13.17 1.12
CA CYS A 14 31.31 11.94 0.80
C CYS A 14 31.01 11.78 -0.69
N ILE A 15 30.89 12.88 -1.43
CA ILE A 15 30.68 12.85 -2.90
C ILE A 15 32.01 12.66 -3.64
N LYS A 16 33.11 13.26 -3.16
CA LYS A 16 34.44 13.15 -3.81
C LYS A 16 34.97 11.73 -3.84
N LYS A 17 34.86 10.98 -2.73
CA LYS A 17 35.37 9.61 -2.60
C LYS A 17 34.82 8.62 -3.66
N PRO A 18 33.50 8.48 -3.84
CA PRO A 18 32.94 7.58 -4.86
C PRO A 18 33.21 8.08 -6.28
N LEU A 19 33.33 9.40 -6.48
CA LEU A 19 33.66 9.97 -7.78
C LEU A 19 35.06 9.57 -8.24
N VAL A 20 36.05 9.56 -7.33
CA VAL A 20 37.39 9.00 -7.61
C VAL A 20 37.27 7.53 -8.02
N GLY A 21 36.47 6.72 -7.31
CA GLY A 21 36.22 5.33 -7.69
C GLY A 21 35.58 5.16 -9.08
N HIS A 22 34.68 6.06 -9.48
CA HIS A 22 34.14 6.09 -10.84
C HIS A 22 35.22 6.37 -11.89
N PHE A 23 36.12 7.33 -11.63
CA PHE A 23 37.26 7.58 -12.51
C PHE A 23 38.21 6.39 -12.58
N CYS A 24 38.54 5.77 -11.45
CA CYS A 24 39.39 4.58 -11.43
C CYS A 24 38.81 3.44 -12.31
N ARG A 25 37.48 3.27 -12.34
CA ARG A 25 36.81 2.31 -13.24
C ARG A 25 36.93 2.68 -14.72
N SER A 26 36.91 3.97 -15.06
CA SER A 26 37.05 4.42 -16.46
C SER A 26 38.48 4.31 -17.03
N LEU A 27 39.50 4.20 -16.17
CA LEU A 27 40.90 4.29 -16.56
C LEU A 27 41.56 2.93 -16.88
N GLY A 28 40.86 1.82 -16.69
CA GLY A 28 41.39 0.47 -16.97
C GLY A 28 42.42 -0.03 -15.95
N ARG A 29 42.94 -1.26 -16.16
CA ARG A 29 43.75 -2.00 -15.18
C ARG A 29 45.04 -1.28 -14.78
N ASP A 30 45.73 -0.65 -15.72
CA ASP A 30 47.01 0.05 -15.47
C ASP A 30 46.88 1.58 -15.33
N GLY A 31 45.70 2.15 -15.64
CA GLY A 31 45.51 3.60 -15.64
C GLY A 31 45.31 4.22 -14.25
N VAL A 32 45.00 3.41 -13.23
CA VAL A 32 44.76 3.89 -11.87
C VAL A 32 46.05 4.39 -11.21
N ALA A 33 47.17 3.67 -11.39
CA ALA A 33 48.47 4.07 -10.85
C ALA A 33 48.96 5.39 -11.44
N LEU A 34 48.89 5.51 -12.78
CA LEU A 34 49.24 6.74 -13.50
C LEU A 34 48.33 7.91 -13.14
N PHE A 35 47.06 7.65 -12.83
CA PHE A 35 46.12 8.67 -12.40
C PHE A 35 46.52 9.27 -11.06
N PHE A 36 46.80 8.46 -10.04
CA PHE A 36 47.23 8.99 -8.75
C PHE A 36 48.61 9.65 -8.82
N GLN A 37 49.53 9.12 -9.62
CA GLN A 37 50.84 9.73 -9.86
C GLN A 37 50.74 11.10 -10.54
N ARG A 38 49.71 11.34 -11.37
CA ARG A 38 49.44 12.64 -12.01
C ARG A 38 48.57 13.57 -11.17
N CYS A 39 47.81 13.03 -10.22
CA CYS A 39 46.98 13.81 -9.30
C CYS A 39 47.76 14.34 -8.09
N ASP A 40 48.94 13.77 -7.81
CA ASP A 40 49.84 14.32 -6.81
C ASP A 40 50.45 15.62 -7.35
N ASP A 41 49.95 16.75 -6.84
CA ASP A 41 50.33 18.12 -7.24
C ASP A 41 51.84 18.40 -7.06
N GLN A 42 52.61 17.51 -6.42
CA GLN A 42 54.05 17.70 -6.21
C GLN A 42 54.93 17.40 -7.44
N LEU A 43 54.46 16.63 -8.43
CA LEU A 43 55.32 16.21 -9.55
C LEU A 43 55.22 17.06 -10.83
N GLN A 44 54.15 17.86 -11.04
CA GLN A 44 54.04 18.64 -12.28
C GLN A 44 53.01 19.79 -12.24
N PRO A 45 53.39 21.05 -12.56
CA PRO A 45 52.44 22.17 -12.69
C PRO A 45 51.53 22.07 -13.94
N ARG A 46 51.69 21.03 -14.77
CA ARG A 46 50.85 20.68 -15.92
C ARG A 46 50.01 19.42 -15.70
N GLY A 47 49.97 18.87 -14.48
CA GLY A 47 49.05 17.79 -14.12
C GLY A 47 47.61 18.22 -14.43
N SER A 48 46.82 17.32 -15.03
CA SER A 48 45.52 17.66 -15.62
C SER A 48 44.59 18.33 -14.58
N PRO A 49 44.30 19.65 -14.69
CA PRO A 49 43.44 20.35 -13.73
C PRO A 49 41.97 19.89 -13.84
N HIS A 50 41.68 18.95 -14.75
CA HIS A 50 40.34 18.49 -15.08
C HIS A 50 39.72 17.71 -13.93
N LEU A 51 40.48 16.91 -13.18
CA LEU A 51 39.91 16.15 -12.06
C LEU A 51 39.40 17.04 -10.92
N PRO A 52 40.22 17.92 -10.29
CA PRO A 52 39.74 18.76 -9.20
C PRO A 52 38.62 19.71 -9.66
N ARG A 53 38.66 20.19 -10.90
CA ARG A 53 37.59 21.00 -11.49
C ARG A 53 36.31 20.20 -11.69
N ARG A 54 36.38 19.00 -12.28
CA ARG A 54 35.22 18.12 -12.50
C ARG A 54 34.59 17.68 -11.19
N CYS A 55 35.39 17.31 -10.19
CA CYS A 55 34.91 17.00 -8.85
C CYS A 55 34.14 18.17 -8.22
N ARG A 56 34.62 19.42 -8.36
CA ARG A 56 33.90 20.60 -7.87
C ARG A 56 32.58 20.80 -8.59
N GLN A 57 32.56 20.61 -9.91
CA GLN A 57 31.36 20.77 -10.74
C GLN A 57 30.31 19.70 -10.43
N ASP A 58 30.71 18.44 -10.27
CA ASP A 58 29.82 17.33 -9.90
C ASP A 58 29.23 17.51 -8.51
N VAL A 59 30.03 17.91 -7.52
CA VAL A 59 29.53 18.25 -6.18
C VAL A 59 28.48 19.35 -6.26
N HIS A 60 28.72 20.40 -7.06
CA HIS A 60 27.75 21.48 -7.24
C HIS A 60 26.43 20.98 -7.84
N ARG A 61 26.51 20.16 -8.91
CA ARG A 61 25.34 19.57 -9.59
C ARG A 61 24.52 18.66 -8.66
N ILE A 62 25.19 17.83 -7.86
CA ILE A 62 24.50 16.93 -6.92
C ILE A 62 23.79 17.75 -5.84
N ILE A 63 24.43 18.80 -5.32
CA ILE A 63 23.81 19.67 -4.32
C ILE A 63 22.62 20.44 -4.92
N SER A 64 22.71 20.94 -6.16
CA SER A 64 21.59 21.63 -6.80
C SER A 64 20.42 20.67 -7.04
N HIS A 65 20.69 19.46 -7.55
CA HIS A 65 19.67 18.44 -7.76
C HIS A 65 19.01 18.02 -6.44
N ALA A 66 19.80 17.80 -5.37
CA ALA A 66 19.27 17.46 -4.06
C ALA A 66 18.36 18.56 -3.48
N LYS A 67 18.60 19.84 -3.79
CA LYS A 67 17.70 20.93 -3.41
C LYS A 67 16.38 20.86 -4.16
N VAL A 68 16.42 20.64 -5.47
CA VAL A 68 15.22 20.49 -6.31
C VAL A 68 14.37 19.31 -5.85
N VAL A 69 14.98 18.14 -5.63
CA VAL A 69 14.26 16.97 -5.12
C VAL A 69 13.67 17.22 -3.72
N ALA A 70 14.37 17.99 -2.88
CA ALA A 70 13.85 18.34 -1.55
C ALA A 70 12.65 19.31 -1.63
N THR A 71 12.66 20.28 -2.56
CA THR A 71 11.53 21.17 -2.79
C THR A 71 10.35 20.40 -3.38
N GLU A 72 10.58 19.58 -4.40
CA GLU A 72 9.54 18.73 -5.00
C GLU A 72 8.91 17.78 -3.98
N ARG A 73 9.72 17.18 -3.09
CA ARG A 73 9.17 16.33 -2.01
C ARG A 73 8.36 17.13 -1.00
N ALA A 74 8.77 18.35 -0.68
CA ALA A 74 8.02 19.22 0.23
C ALA A 74 6.71 19.70 -0.41
N GLU A 75 6.74 20.03 -1.69
CA GLU A 75 5.56 20.41 -2.48
C GLU A 75 4.60 19.22 -2.62
N LYS A 76 5.09 18.02 -2.95
CA LYS A 76 4.26 16.80 -2.96
C LYS A 76 3.66 16.46 -1.60
N ALA A 77 4.39 16.71 -0.51
CA ALA A 77 3.88 16.53 0.84
C ALA A 77 2.84 17.60 1.23
N ALA A 78 2.95 18.82 0.69
CA ALA A 78 2.06 19.95 1.00
C ALA A 78 0.81 20.00 0.11
N ALA A 79 0.93 19.63 -1.17
CA ALA A 79 -0.17 19.57 -2.13
C ALA A 79 -1.09 18.36 -1.91
N GLY A 80 -0.68 17.40 -1.07
CA GLY A 80 -1.51 16.26 -0.70
C GLY A 80 -1.83 15.38 -1.90
N SER A 81 -0.94 14.44 -2.23
CA SER A 81 -1.28 13.26 -3.05
C SER A 81 -1.93 13.54 -4.43
N GLU A 82 -1.77 14.74 -5.00
CA GLU A 82 -2.25 15.04 -6.35
C GLU A 82 -1.46 14.18 -7.36
N GLY A 83 -2.07 13.09 -7.81
CA GLY A 83 -1.50 12.13 -8.77
C GLY A 83 -1.02 10.79 -8.21
N VAL A 84 -1.23 10.49 -6.92
CA VAL A 84 -1.07 9.12 -6.41
C VAL A 84 -2.44 8.48 -6.41
N GLU A 85 -2.59 7.36 -7.12
CA GLU A 85 -3.80 6.55 -7.11
C GLU A 85 -4.14 6.15 -5.66
N GLN A 86 -5.43 6.19 -5.32
CA GLN A 86 -5.92 5.91 -3.97
C GLN A 86 -7.02 4.87 -4.03
N ILE A 87 -7.09 4.03 -3.00
CA ILE A 87 -8.15 3.04 -2.87
C ILE A 87 -9.25 3.60 -1.98
N GLN A 88 -10.48 3.52 -2.48
CA GLN A 88 -11.68 3.92 -1.78
C GLN A 88 -12.70 2.78 -1.78
N LEU A 89 -13.28 2.49 -0.62
CA LEU A 89 -14.41 1.59 -0.50
C LEU A 89 -15.70 2.35 -0.85
N VAL A 90 -16.40 1.87 -1.86
CA VAL A 90 -17.68 2.41 -2.34
C VAL A 90 -18.67 1.23 -2.46
N PRO A 91 -19.93 1.39 -2.01
CA PRO A 91 -20.94 0.36 -2.21
C PRO A 91 -21.19 0.13 -3.71
N ALA A 92 -21.35 -1.12 -4.12
CA ALA A 92 -21.57 -1.48 -5.52
C ALA A 92 -22.98 -1.10 -6.00
N SER A 93 -23.92 -0.87 -5.08
CA SER A 93 -25.29 -0.45 -5.36
C SER A 93 -25.75 0.57 -4.33
N PRO A 94 -26.66 1.50 -4.69
CA PRO A 94 -27.10 2.58 -3.78
C PRO A 94 -27.80 2.05 -2.52
N ASP A 95 -28.34 0.83 -2.57
CA ASP A 95 -29.00 0.19 -1.44
C ASP A 95 -28.02 -0.57 -0.54
N GLN A 96 -26.81 -0.87 -1.01
CA GLN A 96 -25.83 -1.65 -0.26
C GLN A 96 -25.15 -0.78 0.80
N THR A 97 -25.19 -1.22 2.06
CA THR A 97 -24.48 -0.57 3.17
C THR A 97 -23.26 -1.41 3.54
N ILE A 98 -22.10 -0.75 3.61
CA ILE A 98 -20.85 -1.38 4.08
C ILE A 98 -20.78 -1.19 5.59
N THR A 99 -20.77 -2.30 6.33
CA THR A 99 -20.64 -2.32 7.79
C THR A 99 -19.35 -3.03 8.20
N PHE A 100 -18.81 -2.66 9.36
CA PHE A 100 -17.59 -3.24 9.90
C PHE A 100 -17.88 -3.99 11.20
N GLU A 101 -17.58 -5.29 11.22
CA GLU A 101 -17.71 -6.15 12.40
C GLU A 101 -16.33 -6.36 13.02
N ILE A 102 -16.15 -5.84 14.23
CA ILE A 102 -14.85 -5.82 14.90
C ILE A 102 -14.89 -6.83 16.05
N PRO A 103 -13.89 -7.71 16.16
CA PRO A 103 -13.76 -8.56 17.31
C PRO A 103 -13.43 -7.71 18.56
N ASP A 104 -14.24 -7.82 19.61
CA ASP A 104 -14.08 -7.07 20.87
C ASP A 104 -12.99 -7.69 21.79
N GLY A 105 -12.49 -8.88 21.46
CA GLY A 105 -11.46 -9.55 22.23
C GLY A 105 -11.04 -10.91 21.68
N PRO A 106 -10.06 -11.56 22.34
CA PRO A 106 -9.67 -12.93 22.00
C PRO A 106 -10.87 -13.89 22.19
N PRO A 107 -10.97 -14.94 21.37
CA PRO A 107 -12.11 -15.84 21.41
C PRO A 107 -12.27 -16.47 22.81
N PRO A 108 -13.49 -16.47 23.39
CA PRO A 108 -13.75 -17.06 24.69
C PRO A 108 -13.48 -18.57 24.69
N LYS A 109 -12.96 -19.09 25.81
CA LYS A 109 -12.59 -20.52 25.95
C LYS A 109 -13.78 -21.48 25.87
N ASN A 110 -14.98 -21.02 26.22
CA ASN A 110 -16.23 -21.76 26.07
C ASN A 110 -17.08 -21.05 25.01
N LEU A 111 -17.14 -21.63 23.82
CA LEU A 111 -18.04 -21.21 22.74
C LEU A 111 -19.25 -22.13 22.76
N GLU A 112 -20.37 -21.65 23.30
CA GLU A 112 -21.66 -22.32 23.13
C GLU A 112 -22.30 -21.78 21.86
N ILE A 113 -22.19 -22.53 20.77
CA ILE A 113 -22.85 -22.18 19.51
C ILE A 113 -24.35 -22.39 19.71
N THR A 114 -25.10 -21.32 19.97
CA THR A 114 -26.56 -21.35 20.05
C THR A 114 -27.12 -20.73 18.78
N GLY A 115 -27.48 -21.58 17.80
CA GLY A 115 -28.03 -21.18 16.51
C GLY A 115 -28.45 -22.39 15.67
N ASP A 116 -29.42 -22.20 14.77
CA ASP A 116 -29.92 -23.22 13.85
C ASP A 116 -28.80 -23.54 12.83
N GLY A 117 -28.05 -24.62 13.08
CA GLY A 117 -26.78 -24.94 12.40
C GLY A 117 -25.65 -25.40 13.35
N ALA A 118 -25.83 -25.22 14.66
CA ALA A 118 -24.87 -25.61 15.71
C ALA A 118 -24.51 -27.10 15.74
N LYS A 119 -25.26 -27.96 15.04
CA LYS A 119 -24.99 -29.41 14.97
C LYS A 119 -24.00 -29.80 13.87
N GLU A 120 -23.76 -28.93 12.89
CA GLU A 120 -22.89 -29.24 11.74
C GLU A 120 -21.52 -28.56 11.80
N LEU A 121 -21.36 -27.54 12.66
CA LEU A 121 -20.14 -26.73 12.70
C LEU A 121 -19.24 -27.13 13.88
N ASP A 122 -17.99 -27.50 13.58
CA ASP A 122 -17.01 -27.86 14.59
C ASP A 122 -16.65 -26.63 15.44
N PRO A 123 -16.82 -26.67 16.78
CA PRO A 123 -16.51 -25.55 17.66
C PRO A 123 -15.02 -25.15 17.64
N GLN A 124 -14.11 -26.04 17.21
CA GLN A 124 -12.71 -25.69 17.01
C GLN A 124 -12.51 -24.79 15.79
N LEU A 125 -13.22 -25.05 14.69
CA LEU A 125 -13.10 -24.25 13.46
C LEU A 125 -13.58 -22.81 13.67
N VAL A 126 -14.69 -22.63 14.39
CA VAL A 126 -15.21 -21.30 14.75
C VAL A 126 -14.20 -20.54 15.62
N ARG A 127 -13.59 -21.24 16.57
CA ARG A 127 -12.55 -20.65 17.41
C ARG A 127 -11.34 -20.22 16.60
N ASP A 128 -10.88 -21.07 15.69
CA ASP A 128 -9.73 -20.76 14.83
C ASP A 128 -10.02 -19.57 13.92
N PHE A 129 -11.25 -19.46 13.40
CA PHE A 129 -11.69 -18.30 12.63
C PHE A 129 -11.69 -17.01 13.44
N LEU A 130 -12.31 -17.01 14.63
CA LEU A 130 -12.31 -15.86 15.54
C LEU A 130 -10.89 -15.47 15.98
N GLN A 131 -10.01 -16.45 16.16
CA GLN A 131 -8.61 -16.21 16.52
C GLN A 131 -7.84 -15.54 15.37
N LYS A 132 -8.05 -15.99 14.12
CA LYS A 132 -7.47 -15.37 12.92
C LYS A 132 -7.98 -13.94 12.74
N GLN A 133 -9.27 -13.72 12.91
CA GLN A 133 -9.87 -12.39 12.84
C GLN A 133 -9.22 -11.43 13.85
N TRP A 134 -9.01 -11.89 15.09
CA TRP A 134 -8.33 -11.10 16.13
C TRP A 134 -6.86 -10.82 15.81
N ASP A 135 -6.12 -11.80 15.29
CA ASP A 135 -4.69 -11.65 14.96
C ASP A 135 -4.49 -10.63 13.83
N ILE A 136 -5.29 -10.74 12.76
CA ILE A 136 -5.30 -9.77 11.65
C ILE A 136 -5.67 -8.38 12.15
N PHE A 137 -6.71 -8.26 12.99
CA PHE A 137 -7.09 -6.98 13.58
C PHE A 137 -5.95 -6.36 14.41
N GLN A 138 -5.23 -7.17 15.19
CA GLN A 138 -4.10 -6.69 16.00
C GLN A 138 -2.91 -6.24 15.15
N ALA A 139 -2.65 -6.91 14.02
CA ALA A 139 -1.59 -6.55 13.09
C ALA A 139 -1.80 -5.17 12.44
N PHE A 140 -3.04 -4.68 12.37
CA PHE A 140 -3.34 -3.37 11.78
C PHE A 140 -2.75 -2.18 12.55
N LEU A 141 -2.49 -1.11 11.79
CA LEU A 141 -2.05 0.18 12.31
C LEU A 141 -3.07 0.76 13.30
N LYS A 142 -2.60 1.47 14.33
CA LYS A 142 -3.45 2.10 15.36
C LYS A 142 -4.50 3.04 14.75
N ASN A 143 -4.14 3.75 13.69
CA ASN A 143 -5.04 4.65 12.98
C ASN A 143 -6.18 3.91 12.28
N LEU A 144 -5.88 2.75 11.67
CA LEU A 144 -6.88 1.92 11.01
C LEU A 144 -7.80 1.26 12.04
N LYS A 145 -7.24 0.74 13.14
CA LYS A 145 -8.04 0.19 14.26
C LYS A 145 -9.03 1.22 14.81
N ALA A 146 -8.60 2.46 15.03
CA ALA A 146 -9.47 3.54 15.49
C ALA A 146 -10.57 3.88 14.47
N ALA A 147 -10.25 3.90 13.17
CA ALA A 147 -11.23 4.12 12.12
C ALA A 147 -12.27 2.98 12.04
N LEU A 148 -11.81 1.73 12.15
CA LEU A 148 -12.68 0.57 12.22
C LEU A 148 -13.58 0.64 13.46
N SER A 149 -13.04 0.93 14.65
CA SER A 149 -13.80 1.00 15.92
C SER A 149 -14.98 1.98 15.88
N GLU A 150 -14.89 3.01 15.05
CA GLU A 150 -15.97 3.97 14.87
C GLU A 150 -17.04 3.52 13.88
N LYS A 151 -16.82 2.39 13.19
CA LYS A 151 -17.69 1.82 12.15
C LYS A 151 -18.07 2.82 11.06
N SER A 152 -17.18 3.80 10.80
CA SER A 152 -17.41 4.87 9.82
C SER A 152 -16.61 4.63 8.55
N LEU A 153 -17.32 4.45 7.44
CA LEU A 153 -16.73 4.27 6.10
C LEU A 153 -15.82 5.45 5.72
N ASP A 154 -16.23 6.69 6.02
CA ASP A 154 -15.44 7.89 5.73
C ASP A 154 -14.08 7.90 6.42
N LYS A 155 -14.02 7.42 7.67
CA LYS A 155 -12.77 7.36 8.42
C LYS A 155 -11.85 6.27 7.91
N VAL A 156 -12.41 5.11 7.54
CA VAL A 156 -11.65 4.04 6.89
C VAL A 156 -11.09 4.51 5.55
N ASN A 157 -11.92 5.12 4.71
CA ASN A 157 -11.50 5.69 3.42
C ASN A 157 -10.42 6.77 3.57
N LYS A 158 -10.48 7.59 4.62
CA LYS A 158 -9.41 8.58 4.92
C LYS A 158 -8.08 7.93 5.30
N VAL A 159 -8.10 6.76 5.94
CA VAL A 159 -6.88 6.02 6.27
C VAL A 159 -6.34 5.31 5.03
N LEU A 160 -7.20 4.69 4.22
CA LEU A 160 -6.85 4.06 2.95
C LEU A 160 -6.28 5.06 1.93
N GLY A 161 -6.84 6.28 1.85
CA GLY A 161 -6.31 7.33 0.96
C GLY A 161 -4.97 7.93 1.39
N ARG A 162 -4.45 7.59 2.58
CA ARG A 162 -3.13 8.06 3.06
C ARG A 162 -2.02 7.05 2.83
N MET A 163 -2.35 5.78 2.54
CA MET A 163 -1.37 4.73 2.25
C MET A 163 -1.20 4.56 0.74
N SER A 164 -0.16 3.81 0.35
CA SER A 164 0.05 3.47 -1.06
C SER A 164 -1.01 2.48 -1.54
N VAL A 165 -1.22 2.39 -2.87
CA VAL A 165 -2.20 1.47 -3.48
C VAL A 165 -1.90 0.04 -3.05
N GLU A 166 -0.64 -0.37 -3.17
CA GLU A 166 -0.21 -1.73 -2.87
C GLU A 166 -0.46 -2.10 -1.39
N GLU A 167 -0.20 -1.16 -0.48
CA GLU A 167 -0.51 -1.35 0.95
C GLU A 167 -2.02 -1.39 1.21
N ALA A 168 -2.80 -0.54 0.53
CA ALA A 168 -4.24 -0.51 0.68
C ALA A 168 -4.91 -1.80 0.17
N GLU A 169 -4.46 -2.39 -0.94
CA GLU A 169 -4.99 -3.66 -1.46
C GLU A 169 -4.83 -4.78 -0.44
N ILE A 170 -3.61 -4.93 0.11
CA ILE A 170 -3.31 -5.93 1.13
C ILE A 170 -4.21 -5.76 2.36
N VAL A 171 -4.41 -4.51 2.79
CA VAL A 171 -5.27 -4.20 3.95
C VAL A 171 -6.73 -4.54 3.66
N VAL A 172 -7.24 -4.22 2.47
CA VAL A 172 -8.63 -4.53 2.09
C VAL A 172 -8.84 -6.04 1.95
N GLU A 173 -7.88 -6.76 1.36
CA GLU A 173 -7.90 -8.22 1.28
C GLU A 173 -7.94 -8.85 2.68
N GLN A 174 -7.09 -8.38 3.59
CA GLN A 174 -7.07 -8.84 4.99
C GLN A 174 -8.39 -8.55 5.73
N LEU A 175 -9.02 -7.40 5.48
CA LEU A 175 -10.32 -7.06 6.05
C LEU A 175 -11.43 -8.00 5.56
N GLN A 176 -11.35 -8.43 4.31
CA GLN A 176 -12.28 -9.38 3.72
C GLN A 176 -12.02 -10.83 4.19
N GLU A 177 -10.76 -11.27 4.24
CA GLU A 177 -10.38 -12.59 4.76
C GLU A 177 -10.75 -12.76 6.23
N ALA A 178 -10.55 -11.71 7.03
CA ALA A 178 -10.93 -11.69 8.44
C ALA A 178 -12.45 -11.61 8.66
N GLY A 179 -13.25 -11.39 7.62
CA GLY A 179 -14.69 -11.17 7.75
C GLY A 179 -15.05 -9.90 8.55
N ILE A 180 -14.15 -8.92 8.59
CA ILE A 180 -14.37 -7.64 9.27
C ILE A 180 -15.21 -6.72 8.37
N LEU A 181 -15.08 -6.85 7.04
CA LEU A 181 -15.85 -6.12 6.05
C LEU A 181 -17.13 -6.89 5.72
N SER A 182 -18.30 -6.32 6.04
CA SER A 182 -19.60 -6.89 5.72
C SER A 182 -20.37 -5.98 4.75
N PHE A 183 -21.15 -6.62 3.89
CA PHE A 183 -21.93 -6.00 2.85
C PHE A 183 -23.40 -6.32 3.07
N GLU A 184 -24.16 -5.37 3.59
CA GLU A 184 -25.59 -5.54 3.83
C GLU A 184 -26.38 -4.99 2.64
N THR A 185 -27.21 -5.84 2.01
CA THR A 185 -28.21 -5.42 1.02
C THR A 185 -29.59 -5.48 1.67
N PRO A 186 -30.33 -4.37 1.80
CA PRO A 186 -31.69 -4.37 2.30
C PRO A 186 -32.61 -4.93 1.20
N GLY A 187 -32.86 -6.24 1.26
CA GLY A 187 -33.93 -6.86 0.48
C GLY A 187 -33.46 -7.94 -0.48
N ILE A 188 -33.26 -9.15 0.04
CA ILE A 188 -33.73 -10.35 -0.66
C ILE A 188 -34.84 -10.91 0.22
N VAL A 189 -36.08 -10.56 -0.12
CA VAL A 189 -37.27 -11.26 0.37
C VAL A 189 -37.25 -12.65 -0.26
N ASP A 190 -37.10 -13.66 0.58
CA ASP A 190 -37.30 -15.06 0.24
C ASP A 190 -38.68 -15.25 -0.43
N GLN A 191 -38.68 -15.71 -1.68
CA GLN A 191 -39.89 -16.03 -2.44
C GLN A 191 -40.24 -17.52 -2.39
N THR A 192 -39.90 -18.23 -1.32
CA THR A 192 -40.37 -19.61 -1.13
C THR A 192 -41.64 -19.69 -0.27
N GLY A 193 -42.78 -19.86 -0.95
CA GLY A 193 -43.91 -20.69 -0.46
C GLY A 193 -44.90 -20.08 0.55
N LYS A 194 -46.13 -19.82 0.09
CA LYS A 194 -47.32 -19.58 0.94
C LYS A 194 -47.58 -20.77 1.89
N SER A 195 -47.59 -20.56 3.21
CA SER A 195 -48.69 -20.94 4.13
C SER A 195 -48.42 -20.69 5.63
N SER A 196 -49.42 -20.10 6.30
CA SER A 196 -49.79 -20.19 7.73
C SER A 196 -48.91 -19.55 8.84
N LYS A 197 -49.36 -18.36 9.28
CA LYS A 197 -49.37 -17.79 10.65
C LYS A 197 -48.48 -18.43 11.74
N ASN A 198 -47.30 -17.84 12.03
CA ASN A 198 -46.78 -17.41 13.35
C ASN A 198 -45.29 -17.00 13.25
N PRO A 199 -44.77 -16.09 14.11
CA PRO A 199 -43.47 -15.45 13.92
C PRO A 199 -42.32 -16.44 14.14
N THR A 200 -41.65 -16.83 13.05
CA THR A 200 -40.54 -17.78 13.02
C THR A 200 -39.41 -17.16 12.19
N VAL A 201 -38.20 -17.11 12.74
CA VAL A 201 -36.97 -16.62 12.10
C VAL A 201 -36.24 -17.83 11.52
N THR A 202 -35.93 -17.81 10.23
CA THR A 202 -35.27 -18.90 9.49
C THR A 202 -33.93 -18.41 8.93
N VAL A 203 -32.86 -19.18 9.12
CA VAL A 203 -31.55 -19.00 8.47
C VAL A 203 -31.36 -20.15 7.46
N PRO A 204 -30.86 -19.94 6.23
CA PRO A 204 -30.73 -21.00 5.22
C PRO A 204 -29.43 -21.81 5.36
N VAL A 205 -29.53 -23.14 5.20
CA VAL A 205 -28.43 -24.10 4.99
C VAL A 205 -28.28 -24.37 3.48
N PRO A 206 -27.07 -24.56 2.92
CA PRO A 206 -26.83 -24.72 1.48
C PRO A 206 -27.08 -26.16 0.98
N PRO A 207 -27.55 -26.37 -0.27
CA PRO A 207 -27.55 -27.68 -0.90
C PRO A 207 -26.24 -27.98 -1.63
N LYS A 208 -25.72 -29.20 -1.42
CA LYS A 208 -24.73 -29.86 -2.28
C LYS A 208 -25.43 -30.39 -3.53
N ASP A 209 -24.92 -30.07 -4.71
CA ASP A 209 -24.59 -31.05 -5.77
C ASP A 209 -24.04 -30.31 -7.00
N GLY A 210 -23.02 -30.92 -7.62
CA GLY A 210 -22.20 -30.30 -8.65
C GLY A 210 -22.87 -30.16 -10.02
N ALA A 211 -22.51 -29.10 -10.74
CA ALA A 211 -22.57 -29.05 -12.19
C ALA A 211 -21.58 -28.00 -12.71
N SER A 212 -20.78 -28.44 -13.68
CA SER A 212 -19.84 -27.68 -14.51
C SER A 212 -20.49 -26.44 -15.15
N GLY A 213 -19.78 -25.31 -15.21
CA GLY A 213 -20.23 -24.12 -15.93
C GLY A 213 -19.20 -22.99 -15.95
N SER A 214 -18.44 -22.90 -17.03
CA SER A 214 -17.41 -21.92 -17.36
C SER A 214 -17.82 -20.46 -17.12
N VAL A 215 -16.90 -19.67 -16.56
CA VAL A 215 -17.00 -18.20 -16.50
C VAL A 215 -16.45 -17.61 -17.82
N PRO A 216 -17.20 -16.76 -18.55
CA PRO A 216 -16.62 -16.00 -19.64
C PRO A 216 -15.88 -14.78 -19.11
N VAL A 217 -14.58 -14.72 -19.40
CA VAL A 217 -13.78 -13.49 -19.40
C VAL A 217 -14.35 -12.59 -20.50
N GLN A 218 -14.80 -11.38 -20.15
CA GLN A 218 -14.99 -10.34 -21.17
C GLN A 218 -14.03 -9.18 -20.95
N GLN A 219 -13.27 -9.05 -22.03
CA GLN A 219 -12.18 -8.16 -22.36
C GLN A 219 -12.68 -6.71 -22.45
N THR A 220 -11.87 -5.81 -21.90
CA THR A 220 -12.00 -4.36 -21.97
C THR A 220 -12.13 -3.89 -23.42
N GLU A 221 -13.20 -3.15 -23.71
CA GLU A 221 -13.32 -2.39 -24.95
C GLU A 221 -12.86 -0.95 -24.69
N VAL A 222 -11.79 -0.55 -25.40
CA VAL A 222 -11.19 0.78 -25.43
C VAL A 222 -12.00 1.68 -26.36
N LEU A 223 -12.57 2.77 -25.84
CA LEU A 223 -13.18 3.82 -26.65
C LEU A 223 -12.09 4.73 -27.22
N ASN A 224 -11.77 4.54 -28.51
CA ASN A 224 -10.96 5.46 -29.30
C ASN A 224 -11.74 6.76 -29.55
N LEU A 225 -11.07 7.88 -29.31
CA LEU A 225 -11.57 9.23 -29.49
C LEU A 225 -10.79 9.91 -30.62
N GLU A 226 -11.26 9.75 -31.85
CA GLU A 226 -10.84 10.45 -33.08
C GLU A 226 -12.10 10.43 -33.99
N ASP A 227 -12.49 11.38 -34.82
CA ASP A 227 -12.04 12.70 -35.24
C ASP A 227 -13.26 13.23 -36.06
N SER A 228 -13.75 14.44 -35.79
CA SER A 228 -14.74 15.10 -36.66
C SER A 228 -14.64 16.62 -36.47
N LEU A 229 -13.76 17.22 -37.27
CA LEU A 229 -13.80 18.64 -37.62
C LEU A 229 -14.52 18.78 -38.96
N ASP A 230 -15.65 19.46 -38.93
CA ASP A 230 -16.18 20.28 -40.03
C ASP A 230 -15.81 21.75 -39.71
#